data_AF-K6ZXJ4-F1
#
_entry.id   AF-K6ZXJ4-F1
#
_cell.length_a   1.000
_cell.length_b   1.000
_cell.length_c   1.000
_cell.angle_alpha   90.00
_cell.angle_beta   90.00
_cell.angle_gamma   90.00
#
_symmetry.space_group_name_H-M   'P 1'
#
loop_
_entity.id
_entity.type
_entity.pdbx_description
1 polymer ?
#
loop_
_entity_poly.entity_id
_entity_poly.type
_entity_poly.pdbx_seq_one_letter_code
_entity_poly.pdbx_strand_id
1 'polypeptide(L)'
;MDNAAQASVREYILDDEQFPALLDHFLRNQAEESMNDEEDPIIRGVYPMAINTITKINSDMIDSFQESPIEKIFLRSLILGIVKNDPLFMVIHQLGNDAEYDLENYRKNYNSFCELLEFWESNKSSDMTIDAYLDMELDKGKMSIEERKYIGILTFRYHLLDMHESIHLTLQPKFSSIMIDGKSIRPDLYFWHPSRKDFGLIVECDGFEYHSSKEMFSKDRKRDRALHSKGYKVLRFSGQEIYNTPVSVAEEILDTLQELLDV
;
A
#
# COMPACT_ATOMS: atom_id res chain seq x y z
N MET A 1 -17.80 -18.26 3.22
CA MET A 1 -18.64 -18.18 2.00
C MET A 1 -18.72 -19.56 1.37
N ASP A 2 -19.84 -19.96 0.78
CA ASP A 2 -19.94 -21.20 0.00
C ASP A 2 -19.17 -21.09 -1.34
N ASN A 3 -18.68 -22.20 -1.89
CA ASN A 3 -17.87 -22.28 -3.12
C ASN A 3 -18.56 -21.62 -4.33
N ALA A 4 -19.89 -21.69 -4.41
CA ALA A 4 -20.65 -21.04 -5.48
C ALA A 4 -20.59 -19.50 -5.40
N ALA A 5 -20.58 -18.93 -4.19
CA ALA A 5 -20.46 -17.49 -3.99
C ALA A 5 -19.04 -16.99 -4.30
N GLN A 6 -18.01 -17.77 -3.98
CA GLN A 6 -16.64 -17.42 -4.38
C GLN A 6 -16.43 -17.53 -5.89
N ALA A 7 -17.07 -18.49 -6.56
CA ALA A 7 -17.04 -18.61 -8.01
C ALA A 7 -17.64 -17.37 -8.69
N SER A 8 -18.80 -16.87 -8.23
CA SER A 8 -19.40 -15.66 -8.80
C SER A 8 -18.55 -14.42 -8.52
N VAL A 9 -18.00 -14.25 -7.30
CA VAL A 9 -17.15 -13.10 -6.95
C VAL A 9 -15.92 -12.99 -7.86
N ARG A 10 -15.29 -14.11 -8.22
CA ARG A 10 -14.13 -14.11 -9.14
C ARG A 10 -14.47 -13.61 -10.53
N GLU A 11 -15.67 -13.92 -11.04
CA GLU A 11 -16.11 -13.44 -12.36
C GLU A 11 -16.21 -11.91 -12.38
N TYR A 12 -16.77 -11.31 -11.33
CA TYR A 12 -16.82 -9.85 -11.17
C TYR A 12 -15.43 -9.23 -11.01
N ILE A 13 -14.51 -9.90 -10.30
CA ILE A 13 -13.14 -9.41 -10.07
C ILE A 13 -12.32 -9.42 -11.37
N LEU A 14 -12.48 -10.45 -12.19
CA LEU A 14 -11.75 -10.59 -13.45
C LEU A 14 -12.24 -9.64 -14.55
N ASP A 15 -13.51 -9.27 -14.50
CA ASP A 15 -14.14 -8.44 -15.51
C ASP A 15 -13.77 -6.97 -15.33
N ASP A 16 -13.16 -6.37 -16.36
CA ASP A 16 -12.66 -5.00 -16.35
C ASP A 16 -13.79 -3.94 -16.38
N GLU A 17 -15.00 -4.31 -16.81
CA GLU A 17 -16.18 -3.43 -16.78
C GLU A 17 -16.93 -3.53 -15.45
N GLN A 18 -16.98 -4.72 -14.85
CA GLN A 18 -17.74 -4.96 -13.63
C GLN A 18 -16.94 -4.66 -12.35
N PHE A 19 -15.63 -4.87 -12.35
CA PHE A 19 -14.79 -4.64 -11.17
C PHE A 19 -14.85 -3.19 -10.64
N PRO A 20 -14.79 -2.14 -11.48
CA PRO A 20 -14.91 -0.76 -11.00
C PRO A 20 -16.25 -0.51 -10.29
N ALA A 21 -17.35 -1.07 -10.80
CA ALA A 21 -18.67 -0.95 -10.18
C ALA A 21 -18.75 -1.67 -8.83
N LEU A 22 -18.07 -2.83 -8.71
CA LEU A 22 -17.94 -3.55 -7.45
C LEU A 22 -17.12 -2.75 -6.43
N LEU A 23 -15.98 -2.19 -6.84
CA LEU A 23 -15.13 -1.36 -5.98
C LEU A 23 -15.86 -0.09 -5.49
N ASP A 24 -16.57 0.60 -6.41
CA ASP A 24 -17.40 1.77 -6.08
C ASP A 24 -18.56 1.43 -5.13
N HIS A 25 -19.07 0.19 -5.16
CA HIS A 25 -20.07 -0.25 -4.18
C HIS A 25 -19.47 -0.36 -2.78
N PHE A 26 -18.29 -0.98 -2.64
CA PHE A 26 -17.60 -1.10 -1.35
C PHE A 26 -17.21 0.27 -0.79
N LEU A 27 -16.69 1.17 -1.64
CA LEU A 27 -16.33 2.54 -1.23
C LEU A 27 -17.53 3.35 -0.73
N ARG A 28 -18.69 3.25 -1.39
CA ARG A 28 -19.90 3.94 -0.94
C ARG A 28 -20.38 3.45 0.41
N ASN A 29 -20.39 2.13 0.62
CA ASN A 29 -20.77 1.56 1.91
C ASN A 29 -19.85 2.07 3.03
N GLN A 30 -18.53 2.10 2.79
CA GLN A 30 -17.55 2.63 3.75
C GLN A 30 -17.71 4.12 4.00
N ALA A 31 -17.90 4.93 2.95
CA ALA A 31 -18.15 6.37 3.11
C ALA A 31 -19.40 6.63 3.98
N GLU A 32 -20.48 5.88 3.74
CA GLU A 32 -21.72 6.00 4.51
C GLU A 32 -21.53 5.60 5.98
N GLU A 33 -20.80 4.51 6.25
CA GLU A 33 -20.46 4.07 7.60
C GLU A 33 -19.62 5.12 8.35
N SER A 34 -18.49 5.54 7.79
CA SER A 34 -17.59 6.50 8.44
C SER A 34 -18.21 7.89 8.64
N MET A 35 -19.09 8.35 7.73
CA MET A 35 -19.79 9.63 7.89
C MET A 35 -20.75 9.66 9.08
N ASN A 36 -21.27 8.50 9.51
CA ASN A 36 -22.14 8.41 10.68
C ASN A 36 -21.36 8.48 12.00
N ASP A 37 -20.09 8.06 11.99
CA ASP A 37 -19.26 7.93 13.19
C ASP A 37 -18.32 9.14 13.41
N GLU A 38 -17.93 9.87 12.35
CA GLU A 38 -16.99 11.00 12.45
C GLU A 38 -17.66 12.28 12.95
N GLU A 39 -17.22 12.84 14.08
CA GLU A 39 -17.79 14.07 14.68
C GLU A 39 -17.20 15.36 14.09
N ASP A 40 -15.97 15.34 13.55
CA ASP A 40 -15.34 16.51 12.96
C ASP A 40 -15.96 16.83 11.57
N PRO A 41 -16.62 18.00 11.39
CA PRO A 41 -17.25 18.35 10.13
C PRO A 41 -16.28 18.50 8.95
N ILE A 42 -15.02 18.87 9.21
CA ILE A 42 -13.98 18.99 8.18
C ILE A 42 -13.59 17.60 7.71
N ILE A 43 -13.26 16.69 8.64
CA ILE A 43 -12.91 15.31 8.31
C ILE A 43 -14.08 14.62 7.60
N ARG A 44 -15.31 14.74 8.13
CA ARG A 44 -16.52 14.20 7.51
C ARG A 44 -16.74 14.71 6.07
N GLY A 45 -16.37 15.96 5.79
CA GLY A 45 -16.47 16.54 4.45
C GLY A 45 -15.39 16.08 3.47
N VAL A 46 -14.17 15.81 3.97
CA VAL A 46 -13.01 15.44 3.14
C VAL A 46 -12.91 13.92 2.95
N TYR A 47 -13.29 13.13 3.95
CA TYR A 47 -13.08 11.68 3.99
C TYR A 47 -13.65 10.94 2.77
N PRO A 48 -14.92 11.12 2.34
CA PRO A 48 -15.45 10.44 1.16
C PRO A 48 -14.65 10.75 -0.12
N MET A 49 -14.20 12.00 -0.26
CA MET A 49 -13.38 12.43 -1.39
C MET A 49 -11.98 11.81 -1.32
N ALA A 50 -11.39 11.73 -0.12
CA ALA A 50 -10.09 11.14 0.13
C ALA A 50 -10.07 9.65 -0.20
N ILE A 51 -10.98 8.85 0.37
CA ILE A 51 -11.00 7.40 0.16
C ILE A 51 -11.25 7.05 -1.31
N ASN A 52 -12.13 7.79 -1.99
CA ASN A 52 -12.39 7.60 -3.41
C ASN A 52 -11.16 7.94 -4.26
N THR A 53 -10.47 9.04 -3.94
CA THR A 53 -9.26 9.46 -4.67
C THR A 53 -8.12 8.46 -4.49
N ILE A 54 -7.81 8.10 -3.24
CA ILE A 54 -6.72 7.17 -2.92
C ILE A 54 -7.00 5.79 -3.50
N THR A 55 -8.22 5.26 -3.34
CA THR A 55 -8.59 3.95 -3.84
C THR A 55 -8.55 3.88 -5.37
N LYS A 56 -8.98 4.93 -6.07
CA LYS A 56 -8.88 4.99 -7.54
C LYS A 56 -7.43 5.01 -8.01
N ILE A 57 -6.57 5.80 -7.37
CA ILE A 57 -5.13 5.79 -7.65
C ILE A 57 -4.55 4.40 -7.43
N ASN A 58 -4.87 3.76 -6.30
CA ASN A 58 -4.41 2.40 -6.01
C ASN A 58 -4.91 1.39 -7.07
N SER A 59 -6.18 1.47 -7.47
CA SER A 59 -6.77 0.59 -8.49
C SER A 59 -6.10 0.78 -9.85
N ASP A 60 -5.93 2.02 -10.30
CA ASP A 60 -5.26 2.35 -11.57
C ASP A 60 -3.81 1.84 -11.59
N MET A 61 -3.11 1.99 -10.46
CA MET A 61 -1.76 1.46 -10.30
C MET A 61 -1.74 -0.06 -10.39
N ILE A 62 -2.66 -0.75 -9.70
CA ILE A 62 -2.80 -2.21 -9.79
C ILE A 62 -3.02 -2.64 -11.24
N ASP A 63 -3.98 -2.05 -11.95
CA ASP A 63 -4.31 -2.43 -13.32
C ASP A 63 -3.13 -2.19 -14.28
N SER A 64 -2.26 -1.22 -14.00
CA SER A 64 -1.06 -0.96 -14.80
C SER A 64 0.10 -1.97 -14.60
N PHE A 65 0.06 -2.79 -13.53
CA PHE A 65 1.10 -3.78 -13.19
C PHE A 65 0.65 -5.23 -13.39
N GLN A 66 -0.61 -5.48 -13.69
CA GLN A 66 -1.12 -6.85 -13.88
C GLN A 66 -0.70 -7.40 -15.24
N GLU A 67 -0.04 -8.56 -15.24
CA GLU A 67 0.40 -9.26 -16.44
C GLU A 67 -0.43 -10.54 -16.70
N SER A 68 -1.22 -11.00 -15.72
CA SER A 68 -1.98 -12.25 -15.80
C SER A 68 -3.34 -12.21 -15.08
N PRO A 69 -4.31 -13.08 -15.46
CA PRO A 69 -5.59 -13.19 -14.74
C PRO A 69 -5.45 -13.55 -13.26
N ILE A 70 -4.38 -14.27 -12.88
CA ILE A 70 -4.17 -14.66 -11.49
C ILE A 70 -3.71 -13.47 -10.63
N GLU A 71 -2.84 -12.61 -11.18
CA GLU A 71 -2.46 -11.35 -10.53
C GLU A 71 -3.64 -10.38 -10.46
N LYS A 72 -4.51 -10.37 -11.49
CA LYS A 72 -5.77 -9.62 -11.44
C LYS A 72 -6.61 -10.04 -10.24
N ILE A 73 -6.89 -11.34 -10.14
CA ILE A 73 -7.66 -11.90 -9.02
C ILE A 73 -7.02 -11.52 -7.69
N PHE A 74 -5.70 -11.69 -7.58
CA PHE A 74 -4.98 -11.42 -6.34
C PHE A 74 -5.07 -9.96 -5.91
N LEU A 75 -4.60 -9.03 -6.74
CA LEU A 75 -4.47 -7.62 -6.38
C LEU A 75 -5.84 -6.95 -6.22
N ARG A 76 -6.82 -7.33 -7.04
CA ARG A 76 -8.18 -6.82 -6.93
C ARG A 76 -8.93 -7.38 -5.71
N SER A 77 -8.64 -8.61 -5.30
CA SER A 77 -9.17 -9.14 -4.03
C SER A 77 -8.54 -8.45 -2.84
N LEU A 78 -7.24 -8.16 -2.91
CA LEU A 78 -6.53 -7.41 -1.87
C LEU A 78 -7.10 -6.01 -1.68
N ILE A 79 -7.30 -5.23 -2.76
CA ILE A 79 -7.89 -3.88 -2.65
C ILE A 79 -9.33 -3.91 -2.14
N LEU A 80 -10.16 -4.88 -2.55
CA LEU A 80 -11.50 -5.06 -1.98
C LEU A 80 -11.44 -5.39 -0.48
N GLY A 81 -10.51 -6.25 -0.07
CA GLY A 81 -10.27 -6.57 1.33
C GLY A 81 -9.88 -5.35 2.15
N ILE A 82 -8.98 -4.51 1.63
CA ILE A 82 -8.56 -3.25 2.27
C ILE A 82 -9.75 -2.31 2.40
N VAL A 83 -10.43 -2.00 1.30
CA VAL A 83 -11.57 -1.07 1.30
C VAL A 83 -12.65 -1.56 2.26
N LYS A 84 -12.94 -2.87 2.31
CA LYS A 84 -13.94 -3.42 3.25
C LYS A 84 -13.58 -3.20 4.72
N ASN A 85 -12.30 -3.13 5.07
CA ASN A 85 -11.85 -3.00 6.47
C ASN A 85 -11.54 -1.55 6.83
N ASP A 86 -10.63 -0.93 6.07
CA ASP A 86 -10.26 0.48 6.19
C ASP A 86 -9.64 0.95 4.86
N PRO A 87 -10.33 1.79 4.07
CA PRO A 87 -9.82 2.32 2.80
C PRO A 87 -8.53 3.15 2.90
N LEU A 88 -8.20 3.68 4.08
CA LEU A 88 -6.98 4.47 4.32
C LEU A 88 -5.83 3.63 4.88
N PHE A 89 -6.07 2.35 5.22
CA PHE A 89 -5.05 1.46 5.77
C PHE A 89 -3.86 1.25 4.83
N MET A 90 -4.06 1.39 3.51
CA MET A 90 -3.01 1.17 2.53
C MET A 90 -2.93 2.22 1.43
N VAL A 91 -1.69 2.61 1.10
CA VAL A 91 -1.37 3.41 -0.08
C VAL A 91 -0.40 2.67 -0.97
N ILE A 92 -0.65 2.62 -2.27
CA ILE A 92 0.35 2.12 -3.21
C ILE A 92 1.36 3.24 -3.50
N HIS A 93 2.62 2.96 -3.19
CA HIS A 93 3.75 3.85 -3.41
C HIS A 93 4.83 3.08 -4.18
N GLN A 94 5.09 3.47 -5.44
CA GLN A 94 6.17 2.84 -6.20
C GLN A 94 7.53 3.40 -5.83
N LEU A 95 8.37 2.51 -5.30
CA LEU A 95 9.79 2.74 -5.19
C LEU A 95 10.43 2.59 -6.59
N GLY A 96 11.59 3.20 -6.78
CA GLY A 96 12.31 3.21 -8.05
C GLY A 96 13.09 1.91 -8.28
N ASN A 97 14.38 2.05 -8.58
CA ASN A 97 15.22 0.93 -9.02
C ASN A 97 15.84 0.12 -7.87
N ASP A 98 15.82 0.65 -6.65
CA ASP A 98 16.36 -0.03 -5.48
C ASP A 98 15.53 0.28 -4.24
N ALA A 99 14.68 -0.69 -3.88
CA ALA A 99 13.69 -0.54 -2.82
C ALA A 99 14.32 -0.18 -1.47
N GLU A 100 15.49 -0.74 -1.11
CA GLU A 100 16.16 -0.41 0.16
C GLU A 100 16.64 1.05 0.17
N TYR A 101 17.24 1.53 -0.92
CA TYR A 101 17.74 2.90 -1.04
C TYR A 101 16.59 3.92 -1.11
N ASP A 102 15.59 3.65 -1.94
CA ASP A 102 14.45 4.55 -2.14
C ASP A 102 13.62 4.68 -0.86
N LEU A 103 13.43 3.57 -0.12
CA LEU A 103 12.75 3.58 1.16
C LEU A 103 13.54 4.36 2.23
N GLU A 104 14.86 4.23 2.25
CA GLU A 104 15.69 5.02 3.18
C GLU A 104 15.53 6.53 2.92
N ASN A 105 15.51 6.95 1.65
CA ASN A 105 15.29 8.35 1.28
C ASN A 105 13.87 8.81 1.60
N TYR A 106 12.87 7.98 1.33
CA TYR A 106 11.48 8.27 1.71
C TYR A 106 11.38 8.53 3.21
N ARG A 107 11.95 7.64 4.04
CA ARG A 107 11.94 7.77 5.51
C ARG A 107 12.65 9.02 6.01
N LYS A 108 13.75 9.43 5.37
CA LYS A 108 14.42 10.71 5.69
C LYS A 108 13.50 11.89 5.42
N ASN A 109 12.86 11.92 4.25
CA ASN A 109 11.93 12.99 3.88
C ASN A 109 10.70 13.02 4.78
N TYR A 110 10.13 11.86 5.11
CA TYR A 110 9.01 11.72 6.03
C TYR A 110 9.37 12.26 7.43
N ASN A 111 10.55 11.92 7.96
CA ASN A 111 11.00 12.45 9.24
C ASN A 111 11.17 13.98 9.21
N SER A 112 11.77 14.54 8.14
CA SER A 112 11.87 15.99 7.99
C SER A 112 10.50 16.67 7.88
N PHE A 113 9.51 16.00 7.29
CA PHE A 113 8.13 16.45 7.29
C PHE A 113 7.51 16.45 8.69
N CYS A 114 7.71 15.38 9.49
CA CYS A 114 7.26 15.35 10.88
C CYS A 114 7.89 16.48 11.71
N GLU A 115 9.21 16.71 11.58
CA GLU A 115 9.90 17.82 12.24
C GLU A 115 9.33 19.19 11.81
N LEU A 116 8.98 19.36 10.53
CA LEU A 116 8.34 20.57 10.02
C LEU A 116 6.93 20.75 10.62
N LEU A 117 6.13 19.69 10.72
CA LEU A 117 4.82 19.76 11.34
C LEU A 117 4.91 20.12 12.83
N GLU A 118 5.80 19.46 13.58
CA GLU A 118 6.02 19.76 15.00
C GLU A 118 6.47 21.20 15.22
N PHE A 119 7.39 21.68 14.37
CA PHE A 119 7.83 23.07 14.39
C PHE A 119 6.67 24.03 14.11
N TRP A 120 5.88 23.78 13.06
CA TRP A 120 4.75 24.63 12.71
C TRP A 120 3.69 24.64 13.82
N GLU A 121 3.28 23.48 14.34
CA GLU A 121 2.33 23.36 15.45
C GLU A 121 2.79 24.15 16.68
N SER A 122 4.09 24.10 17.00
CA SER A 122 4.66 24.79 18.15
C SER A 122 4.79 26.31 17.97
N ASN A 123 4.79 26.81 16.73
CA ASN A 123 5.09 28.21 16.41
C ASN A 123 3.95 28.96 15.68
N LYS A 124 2.86 28.27 15.32
CA LYS A 124 1.74 28.89 14.60
C LYS A 124 0.96 29.87 15.47
N SER A 125 0.48 30.94 14.85
CA SER A 125 -0.61 31.72 15.43
C SER A 125 -1.91 30.91 15.37
N SER A 126 -2.89 31.25 16.22
CA SER A 126 -4.15 30.50 16.34
C SER A 126 -4.96 30.40 15.05
N ASP A 127 -4.74 31.30 14.09
CA ASP A 127 -5.46 31.45 12.84
C ASP A 127 -4.68 30.95 11.60
N MET A 128 -3.40 30.61 11.75
CA MET A 128 -2.57 30.18 10.62
C MET A 128 -2.76 28.69 10.33
N THR A 129 -3.16 28.34 9.11
CA THR A 129 -3.20 26.96 8.63
C THR A 129 -1.84 26.52 8.11
N ILE A 130 -1.61 25.20 8.05
CA ILE A 130 -0.38 24.63 7.51
C ILE A 130 -0.21 24.97 6.03
N ASP A 131 -1.28 24.94 5.23
CA ASP A 131 -1.22 25.33 3.82
C ASP A 131 -0.81 26.79 3.63
N ALA A 132 -1.37 27.70 4.44
CA ALA A 132 -0.99 29.12 4.39
C ALA A 132 0.48 29.32 4.81
N TYR A 133 0.96 28.57 5.79
CA TYR A 133 2.37 28.57 6.17
C TYR A 133 3.27 28.10 5.03
N LEU A 134 2.93 26.99 4.39
CA LEU A 134 3.71 26.41 3.30
C LEU A 134 3.74 27.33 2.07
N ASP A 135 2.61 27.96 1.72
CA ASP A 135 2.53 28.94 0.63
C ASP A 135 3.39 30.17 0.93
N MET A 136 3.39 30.65 2.18
CA MET A 136 4.25 31.75 2.62
C MET A 136 5.75 31.39 2.52
N GLU A 137 6.16 30.17 2.87
CA GLU A 137 7.57 29.76 2.77
C GLU A 137 8.01 29.57 1.29
N LEU A 138 7.09 29.13 0.42
CA LEU A 138 7.28 29.13 -1.04
C LEU A 138 7.48 30.57 -1.57
N ASP A 139 6.62 31.51 -1.18
CA ASP A 139 6.71 32.92 -1.60
C ASP A 139 8.02 33.59 -1.16
N LYS A 140 8.57 33.16 -0.01
CA LYS A 140 9.89 33.62 0.48
C LYS A 140 11.08 32.95 -0.23
N GLY A 141 10.84 32.02 -1.15
CA GLY A 141 11.87 31.27 -1.86
C GLY A 141 12.63 30.28 -0.98
N LYS A 142 12.06 29.86 0.16
CA LYS A 142 12.66 28.86 1.04
C LYS A 142 12.28 27.42 0.67
N MET A 143 11.36 27.27 -0.27
CA MET A 143 10.84 26.00 -0.76
C MET A 143 10.58 26.11 -2.26
N SER A 144 10.79 25.03 -3.00
CA SER A 144 10.40 24.90 -4.40
C SER A 144 8.92 24.52 -4.57
N ILE A 145 8.38 24.69 -5.78
CA ILE A 145 7.00 24.31 -6.10
C ILE A 145 6.83 22.79 -5.93
N GLU A 146 7.84 22.01 -6.30
CA GLU A 146 7.86 20.55 -6.19
C GLU A 146 7.84 20.10 -4.73
N GLU A 147 8.67 20.72 -3.87
CA GLU A 147 8.66 20.47 -2.42
C GLU A 147 7.32 20.84 -1.81
N ARG A 148 6.74 21.99 -2.17
CA ARG A 148 5.42 22.41 -1.68
C ARG A 148 4.33 21.41 -2.02
N LYS A 149 4.34 20.91 -3.27
CA LYS A 149 3.40 19.89 -3.73
C LYS A 149 3.59 18.58 -2.96
N TYR A 150 4.84 18.16 -2.78
CA TYR A 150 5.16 16.93 -2.04
C TYR A 150 4.73 17.04 -0.57
N ILE A 151 5.09 18.11 0.13
CA ILE A 151 4.69 18.35 1.52
C ILE A 151 3.16 18.47 1.62
N GLY A 152 2.49 19.11 0.67
CA GLY A 152 1.01 19.16 0.64
C GLY A 152 0.36 17.78 0.60
N ILE A 153 0.94 16.83 -0.16
CA ILE A 153 0.47 15.43 -0.17
C ILE A 153 0.69 14.77 1.19
N LEU A 154 1.85 15.00 1.82
CA LEU A 154 2.14 14.45 3.15
C LEU A 154 1.21 15.05 4.22
N THR A 155 0.99 16.37 4.20
CA THR A 155 0.05 17.06 5.09
C THR A 155 -1.36 16.49 4.94
N PHE A 156 -1.84 16.34 3.71
CA PHE A 156 -3.16 15.77 3.46
C PHE A 156 -3.29 14.34 4.00
N ARG A 157 -2.29 13.48 3.77
CA ARG A 157 -2.33 12.08 4.21
C ARG A 157 -2.14 11.93 5.71
N TYR A 158 -1.08 12.47 6.25
CA TYR A 158 -0.64 12.15 7.61
C TYR A 158 -1.21 13.11 8.64
N HIS A 159 -1.37 14.39 8.31
CA HIS A 159 -1.90 15.36 9.27
C HIS A 159 -3.42 15.48 9.23
N LEU A 160 -4.04 15.50 8.04
CA LEU A 160 -5.49 15.67 7.91
C LEU A 160 -6.27 14.35 8.03
N LEU A 161 -5.73 13.26 7.48
CA LEU A 161 -6.40 11.95 7.47
C LEU A 161 -5.83 10.96 8.49
N ASP A 162 -4.89 11.39 9.34
CA ASP A 162 -4.25 10.59 10.39
C ASP A 162 -3.69 9.23 9.89
N MET A 163 -3.14 9.20 8.67
CA MET A 163 -2.65 7.96 8.05
C MET A 163 -1.28 7.53 8.58
N HIS A 164 -0.92 7.87 9.83
CA HIS A 164 0.41 7.61 10.38
C HIS A 164 0.72 6.11 10.54
N GLU A 165 -0.31 5.28 10.74
CA GLU A 165 -0.23 3.82 10.81
C GLU A 165 -0.51 3.13 9.46
N SER A 166 -0.70 3.91 8.39
CA SER A 166 -0.96 3.34 7.06
C SER A 166 0.25 2.60 6.52
N ILE A 167 -0.02 1.46 5.89
CA ILE A 167 0.99 0.63 5.26
C ILE A 167 1.13 1.01 3.79
N HIS A 168 2.37 1.08 3.33
CA HIS A 168 2.66 1.35 1.93
C HIS A 168 2.95 0.07 1.18
N LEU A 169 2.40 -0.05 -0.04
CA LEU A 169 2.63 -1.17 -0.94
C LEU A 169 3.44 -0.72 -2.15
N THR A 170 4.48 -1.48 -2.50
CA THR A 170 5.20 -1.36 -3.77
C THR A 170 4.99 -2.63 -4.58
N LEU A 171 4.58 -2.48 -5.84
CA LEU A 171 4.38 -3.59 -6.77
C LEU A 171 5.68 -3.89 -7.51
N GLN A 172 6.01 -5.17 -7.59
CA GLN A 172 7.20 -5.69 -8.27
C GLN A 172 8.52 -4.95 -7.93
N PRO A 173 8.83 -4.67 -6.65
CA PRO A 173 10.00 -3.91 -6.20
C PRO A 173 11.31 -4.60 -6.55
N LYS A 174 12.36 -3.84 -6.82
CA LYS A 174 13.70 -4.39 -7.04
C LYS A 174 14.59 -4.18 -5.81
N PHE A 175 15.21 -5.25 -5.29
CA PHE A 175 16.17 -5.18 -4.19
C PHE A 175 17.58 -5.41 -4.72
N SER A 176 18.33 -4.33 -4.94
CA SER A 176 19.63 -4.43 -5.62
C SER A 176 20.74 -5.02 -4.74
N SER A 177 20.61 -4.93 -3.40
CA SER A 177 21.60 -5.50 -2.47
C SER A 177 21.42 -7.00 -2.21
N ILE A 178 20.23 -7.55 -2.50
CA ILE A 178 19.90 -8.95 -2.23
C ILE A 178 20.12 -9.78 -3.49
N MET A 179 21.28 -10.44 -3.55
CA MET A 179 21.75 -11.17 -4.73
C MET A 179 21.62 -12.69 -4.55
N ILE A 180 20.89 -13.36 -5.44
CA ILE A 180 20.78 -14.82 -5.51
C ILE A 180 21.39 -15.29 -6.83
N ASP A 181 22.45 -16.10 -6.75
CA ASP A 181 23.15 -16.66 -7.92
C ASP A 181 23.53 -15.58 -8.97
N GLY A 182 23.99 -14.42 -8.49
CA GLY A 182 24.45 -13.29 -9.31
C GLY A 182 23.34 -12.38 -9.85
N LYS A 183 22.08 -12.56 -9.44
CA LYS A 183 20.94 -11.71 -9.84
C LYS A 183 20.27 -11.08 -8.62
N SER A 184 19.91 -9.80 -8.72
CA SER A 184 19.07 -9.12 -7.74
C SER A 184 17.68 -9.73 -7.73
N ILE A 185 17.03 -9.73 -6.57
CA ILE A 185 15.65 -10.23 -6.46
C ILE A 185 14.64 -9.15 -6.82
N ARG A 186 13.49 -9.60 -7.32
CA ARG A 186 12.31 -8.78 -7.57
C ARG A 186 11.09 -9.53 -7.04
N PRO A 187 10.69 -9.33 -5.77
CA PRO A 187 9.42 -9.83 -5.24
C PRO A 187 8.22 -9.30 -6.01
N ASP A 188 7.06 -9.93 -5.85
CA ASP A 188 5.83 -9.45 -6.46
C ASP A 188 5.23 -8.27 -5.68
N LEU A 189 5.27 -8.34 -4.35
CA LEU A 189 4.84 -7.25 -3.48
C LEU A 189 5.83 -6.99 -2.34
N TYR A 190 5.93 -5.73 -1.94
CA TYR A 190 6.57 -5.31 -0.71
C TYR A 190 5.70 -4.31 0.04
N PHE A 191 5.31 -4.69 1.25
CA PHE A 191 4.63 -3.83 2.21
C PHE A 191 5.65 -3.27 3.20
N TRP A 192 5.59 -1.96 3.42
CA TRP A 192 6.52 -1.24 4.28
C TRP A 192 5.83 -0.12 5.04
N HIS A 193 6.37 0.26 6.21
CA HIS A 193 5.84 1.36 7.00
C HIS A 193 6.64 2.65 6.80
N PRO A 194 5.99 3.83 6.69
CA PRO A 194 6.65 5.13 6.57
C PRO A 194 7.65 5.46 7.67
N SER A 195 7.43 5.00 8.90
CA SER A 195 8.28 5.32 10.06
C SER A 195 8.98 4.11 10.72
N ARG A 196 8.47 2.87 10.54
CA ARG A 196 8.96 1.69 11.26
C ARG A 196 9.99 0.91 10.45
N LYS A 197 11.25 0.97 10.87
CA LYS A 197 12.38 0.40 10.10
C LYS A 197 12.44 -1.12 10.11
N ASP A 198 11.91 -1.73 11.14
CA ASP A 198 11.76 -3.16 11.37
C ASP A 198 10.53 -3.77 10.68
N PHE A 199 9.60 -2.93 10.22
CA PHE A 199 8.44 -3.37 9.46
C PHE A 199 8.80 -3.69 8.01
N GLY A 200 8.46 -4.90 7.55
CA GLY A 200 8.54 -5.27 6.14
C GLY A 200 7.95 -6.65 5.86
N LEU A 201 6.90 -6.69 5.04
CA LEU A 201 6.29 -7.92 4.53
C LEU A 201 6.53 -8.04 3.02
N ILE A 202 7.06 -9.18 2.60
CA ILE A 202 7.24 -9.55 1.19
C ILE A 202 6.21 -10.62 0.85
N VAL A 203 5.54 -10.46 -0.30
CA VAL A 203 4.66 -11.50 -0.85
C VAL A 203 5.17 -11.92 -2.22
N GLU A 204 5.28 -13.22 -2.45
CA GLU A 204 5.44 -13.82 -3.78
C GLU A 204 4.22 -14.66 -4.16
N CYS A 205 3.91 -14.63 -5.45
CA CYS A 205 2.91 -15.45 -6.10
C CYS A 205 3.62 -16.50 -6.94
N ASP A 206 3.55 -17.76 -6.53
CA ASP A 206 4.15 -18.85 -7.31
C ASP A 206 3.26 -19.10 -8.55
N GLY A 207 3.76 -18.69 -9.72
CA GLY A 207 3.09 -18.89 -11.00
C GLY A 207 2.76 -20.37 -11.28
N PHE A 208 1.58 -20.61 -11.84
CA PHE A 208 1.00 -21.95 -12.07
C PHE A 208 1.82 -22.85 -13.03
N GLU A 209 2.69 -22.27 -13.84
CA GLU A 209 3.47 -22.97 -14.87
C GLU A 209 4.94 -23.17 -14.48
N TYR A 210 5.23 -23.93 -13.43
CA TYR A 210 6.59 -24.46 -13.32
C TYR A 210 6.62 -25.89 -12.83
N HIS A 211 7.11 -26.77 -13.69
CA HIS A 211 7.70 -28.04 -13.28
C HIS A 211 8.73 -27.75 -12.19
N SER A 212 8.39 -28.09 -10.96
CA SER A 212 9.18 -27.90 -9.74
C SER A 212 10.47 -28.73 -9.83
N SER A 213 11.47 -28.17 -10.50
CA SER A 213 12.80 -28.76 -10.53
C SER A 213 13.45 -28.60 -9.14
N LYS A 214 14.32 -29.54 -8.77
CA LYS A 214 15.12 -29.42 -7.54
C LYS A 214 15.93 -28.13 -7.48
N GLU A 215 16.29 -27.59 -8.65
CA GLU A 215 17.07 -26.36 -8.78
C GLU A 215 16.25 -25.13 -8.40
N MET A 216 15.00 -25.02 -8.88
CA MET A 216 14.08 -23.96 -8.46
C MET A 216 13.84 -24.00 -6.95
N PHE A 217 13.50 -25.17 -6.41
CA PHE A 217 13.27 -25.33 -4.97
C PHE A 217 14.50 -24.94 -4.12
N SER A 218 15.70 -25.19 -4.63
CA SER A 218 16.94 -24.74 -3.97
C SER A 218 17.08 -23.21 -4.01
N LYS A 219 16.74 -22.60 -5.14
CA LYS A 219 16.79 -21.15 -5.36
C LYS A 219 15.77 -20.40 -4.49
N ASP A 220 14.52 -20.88 -4.42
CA ASP A 220 13.48 -20.27 -3.60
C ASP A 220 13.88 -20.30 -2.12
N ARG A 221 14.40 -21.44 -1.64
CA ARG A 221 14.94 -21.53 -0.27
C ARG A 221 16.15 -20.62 -0.02
N LYS A 222 16.99 -20.35 -1.04
CA LYS A 222 18.07 -19.36 -0.89
C LYS A 222 17.49 -17.95 -0.78
N ARG A 223 16.48 -17.61 -1.59
CA ARG A 223 15.79 -16.32 -1.55
C ARG A 223 15.13 -16.10 -0.19
N ASP A 224 14.37 -17.07 0.31
CA ASP A 224 13.69 -16.99 1.61
C ASP A 224 14.68 -16.76 2.74
N ARG A 225 15.80 -17.50 2.77
CA ARG A 225 16.85 -17.27 3.76
C ARG A 225 17.46 -15.88 3.65
N ALA A 226 17.69 -15.38 2.44
CA ALA A 226 18.23 -14.04 2.25
C ALA A 226 17.26 -12.96 2.76
N LEU A 227 15.98 -13.06 2.41
CA LEU A 227 14.93 -12.16 2.89
C LEU A 227 14.77 -12.22 4.42
N HIS A 228 14.66 -13.41 4.99
CA HIS A 228 14.57 -13.57 6.45
C HIS A 228 15.82 -13.02 7.17
N SER A 229 17.02 -13.22 6.62
CA SER A 229 18.26 -12.68 7.21
C SER A 229 18.32 -11.15 7.23
N LYS A 230 17.49 -10.49 6.41
CA LYS A 230 17.30 -9.04 6.34
C LYS A 230 16.15 -8.53 7.23
N GLY A 231 15.44 -9.43 7.92
CA GLY A 231 14.33 -9.08 8.82
C GLY A 231 12.96 -9.02 8.16
N TYR A 232 12.83 -9.38 6.88
CA TYR A 232 11.53 -9.40 6.21
C TYR A 232 10.69 -10.60 6.67
N LYS A 233 9.40 -10.39 6.90
CA LYS A 233 8.40 -11.46 6.88
C LYS A 233 8.13 -11.82 5.41
N VAL A 234 7.98 -13.10 5.10
CA VAL A 234 7.70 -13.57 3.73
C VAL A 234 6.45 -14.45 3.73
N LEU A 235 5.50 -14.15 2.85
CA LEU A 235 4.38 -15.02 2.49
C LEU A 235 4.52 -15.45 1.03
N ARG A 236 4.12 -16.69 0.74
CA ARG A 236 4.10 -17.25 -0.61
C ARG A 236 2.75 -17.89 -0.85
N PHE A 237 2.12 -17.54 -1.96
CA PHE A 237 0.84 -18.12 -2.37
C PHE A 237 0.99 -18.78 -3.73
N SER A 238 0.55 -20.02 -3.85
CA SER A 238 0.45 -20.67 -5.15
C SER A 238 -0.68 -20.05 -5.98
N GLY A 239 -0.55 -20.10 -7.32
CA GLY A 239 -1.64 -19.71 -8.20
C GLY A 239 -2.93 -20.49 -7.93
N GLN A 240 -2.86 -21.71 -7.40
CA GLN A 240 -4.06 -22.47 -7.03
C GLN A 240 -4.75 -21.92 -5.78
N GLU A 241 -4.00 -21.48 -4.77
CA GLU A 241 -4.53 -20.82 -3.56
C GLU A 241 -5.17 -19.49 -3.91
N ILE A 242 -4.46 -18.66 -4.70
CA ILE A 242 -4.99 -17.38 -5.18
C ILE A 242 -6.26 -17.61 -6.00
N TYR A 243 -6.27 -18.61 -6.89
CA TYR A 243 -7.43 -18.86 -7.74
C TYR A 243 -8.61 -19.37 -6.92
N ASN A 244 -8.42 -20.35 -6.03
CA ASN A 244 -9.52 -21.01 -5.33
C ASN A 244 -10.09 -20.18 -4.18
N THR A 245 -9.22 -19.48 -3.44
CA THR A 245 -9.58 -18.81 -2.19
C THR A 245 -9.00 -17.39 -2.12
N PRO A 246 -9.26 -16.53 -3.12
CA PRO A 246 -8.62 -15.22 -3.21
C PRO A 246 -8.96 -14.29 -2.04
N VAL A 247 -10.17 -14.40 -1.50
CA VAL A 247 -10.60 -13.65 -0.31
C VAL A 247 -9.77 -14.06 0.91
N SER A 248 -9.56 -15.36 1.12
CA SER A 248 -8.77 -15.86 2.25
C SER A 248 -7.29 -15.49 2.14
N VAL A 249 -6.74 -15.45 0.92
CA VAL A 249 -5.38 -14.96 0.68
C VAL A 249 -5.26 -13.47 1.05
N ALA A 250 -6.24 -12.65 0.67
CA ALA A 250 -6.26 -11.24 1.05
C ALA A 250 -6.41 -11.05 2.57
N GLU A 251 -7.27 -11.83 3.22
CA GLU A 251 -7.46 -11.84 4.69
C GLU A 251 -6.15 -12.22 5.41
N GLU A 252 -5.44 -13.27 4.96
CA GLU A 252 -4.17 -13.67 5.57
C GLU A 252 -3.09 -12.58 5.47
N ILE A 253 -3.05 -11.83 4.35
CA ILE A 253 -2.15 -10.68 4.21
C ILE A 253 -2.54 -9.59 5.21
N LEU A 254 -3.82 -9.23 5.29
CA LEU A 254 -4.30 -8.18 6.21
C LEU A 254 -4.03 -8.54 7.67
N ASP A 255 -4.31 -9.78 8.07
CA ASP A 255 -4.04 -10.29 9.41
C ASP A 255 -2.53 -10.22 9.72
N THR A 256 -1.67 -10.65 8.78
CA THR A 256 -0.21 -10.57 8.94
C THR A 256 0.27 -9.12 9.06
N LEU A 257 -0.32 -8.19 8.29
CA LEU A 257 0.01 -6.78 8.35
C LEU A 257 -0.35 -6.19 9.73
N GLN A 258 -1.53 -6.53 10.25
CA GLN A 258 -1.95 -6.10 11.59
C GLN A 258 -1.04 -6.69 12.68
N GLU A 259 -0.71 -7.98 12.60
CA GLU A 259 0.23 -8.61 13.54
C GLU A 259 1.59 -7.90 13.56
N LEU A 260 2.08 -7.46 12.40
CA LEU A 260 3.35 -6.72 12.30
C LEU A 260 3.24 -5.29 12.86
N LEU A 261 2.05 -4.68 12.82
CA LEU A 261 1.80 -3.37 13.46
C LEU A 261 1.68 -3.49 14.99
N ASP A 262 1.18 -4.60 15.50
CA ASP A 262 0.96 -4.78 16.96
C ASP A 262 2.24 -5.12 17.76
N VAL A 263 3.34 -5.47 17.08
CA VAL A 263 4.66 -5.79 17.67
C VAL A 263 5.50 -4.53 17.92
#